data_AF-A0A1D8TYD9-F1
#
_entry.id   AF-A0A1D8TYD9-F1
#
_cell.length_a   1.000
_cell.length_b   1.000
_cell.length_c   1.000
_cell.angle_alpha   90.00
_cell.angle_beta   90.00
_cell.angle_gamma   90.00
#
_symmetry.space_group_name_H-M   'P 1'
#
loop_
_entity.id
_entity.type
_entity.pdbx_description
1 polymer ?
#
loop_
_entity_poly.entity_id
_entity_poly.type
_entity_poly.pdbx_seq_one_letter_code
_entity_poly.pdbx_strand_id
1 'polypeptide(L)'
;MLKFKSLGLSILAASVVLQTQALASVPEFVVKDFTDFYFWQVNPEMSNNSLKSDQTQYNQEWLAIKETLKDRIIWRKLPSCDSYAQHENHADDLNYSYFVNDNQETITALINAVFYARHPELKGRKIKPSETHLIREWNLIKQSVSSYSWC
;
A
#
# COMPACT_ATOMS: atom_id res chain seq x y z
N MET A 1 -15.15 67.96 29.91
CA MET A 1 -14.54 66.83 30.64
C MET A 1 -15.61 65.79 30.90
N LEU A 2 -15.54 64.61 30.26
CA LEU A 2 -16.00 63.33 30.82
C LEU A 2 -15.38 62.20 29.98
N LYS A 3 -15.01 61.12 30.66
CA LYS A 3 -14.03 60.08 30.30
C LYS A 3 -14.69 58.82 29.73
N PHE A 4 -13.97 58.17 28.80
CA PHE A 4 -13.87 56.74 28.46
C PHE A 4 -15.15 55.87 28.36
N LYS A 5 -15.26 55.10 27.27
CA LYS A 5 -14.90 53.66 27.28
C LYS A 5 -14.90 53.04 25.88
N SER A 6 -13.77 52.42 25.56
CA SER A 6 -13.54 51.50 24.44
C SER A 6 -14.50 50.30 24.54
N LEU A 7 -15.23 50.01 23.47
CA LEU A 7 -15.94 48.74 23.27
C LEU A 7 -15.18 47.97 22.20
N GLY A 8 -14.45 46.95 22.65
CA GLY A 8 -13.76 46.01 21.77
C GLY A 8 -14.77 45.24 20.93
N LEU A 9 -14.57 45.22 19.62
CA LEU A 9 -15.24 44.27 18.73
C LEU A 9 -14.63 42.89 18.98
N SER A 10 -15.38 42.02 19.66
CA SER A 10 -15.07 40.60 19.74
C SER A 10 -15.29 39.96 18.36
N ILE A 11 -14.20 39.61 17.69
CA ILE A 11 -14.24 38.71 16.52
C ILE A 11 -14.45 37.31 17.09
N LEU A 12 -15.70 36.82 17.06
CA LEU A 12 -15.98 35.40 17.20
C LEU A 12 -15.54 34.70 15.92
N ALA A 13 -14.27 34.31 15.87
CA ALA A 13 -13.82 33.32 14.90
C ALA A 13 -14.46 31.98 15.28
N ALA A 14 -15.58 31.65 14.64
CA ALA A 14 -16.14 30.31 14.70
C ALA A 14 -15.15 29.38 13.97
N SER A 15 -14.25 28.76 14.73
CA SER A 15 -13.43 27.66 14.24
C SER A 15 -14.35 26.51 13.86
N VAL A 16 -14.69 26.41 12.58
CA VAL A 16 -15.29 25.19 12.02
C VAL A 16 -14.19 24.13 12.09
N VAL A 17 -14.17 23.38 13.19
CA VAL A 17 -13.39 22.15 13.28
C VAL A 17 -14.11 21.14 12.38
N LEU A 18 -13.73 21.12 11.10
CA LEU A 18 -13.97 19.97 10.25
C LEU A 18 -13.20 18.80 10.86
N GLN A 19 -13.88 18.02 11.69
CA GLN A 19 -13.42 16.69 12.09
C GLN A 19 -13.38 15.84 10.82
N THR A 20 -12.29 15.93 10.07
CA THR A 20 -11.90 14.88 9.15
C THR A 20 -11.66 13.67 10.03
N GLN A 21 -12.62 12.74 10.07
CA GLN A 21 -12.37 11.42 10.60
C GLN A 21 -11.24 10.86 9.73
N ALA A 22 -10.03 10.82 10.28
CA ALA A 22 -8.93 10.16 9.61
C ALA A 22 -9.38 8.71 9.38
N LEU A 23 -9.45 8.31 8.10
CA LEU A 23 -9.60 6.89 7.76
C LEU A 23 -8.56 6.13 8.56
N ALA A 24 -8.97 5.05 9.23
CA ALA A 24 -8.04 4.18 9.94
C ALA A 24 -6.93 3.78 8.96
N SER A 25 -5.68 4.07 9.30
CA SER A 25 -4.54 3.66 8.49
C SER A 25 -4.48 2.14 8.41
N VAL A 26 -4.09 1.62 7.26
CA VAL A 26 -3.83 0.18 7.08
C VAL A 26 -2.80 -0.25 8.14
N PRO A 27 -3.08 -1.30 8.94
CA PRO A 27 -2.11 -1.80 9.90
C PRO A 27 -0.82 -2.25 9.21
N GLU A 28 0.33 -2.00 9.83
CA GLU A 28 1.65 -2.29 9.24
C GLU A 28 1.83 -3.78 8.89
N PHE A 29 1.26 -4.69 9.69
CA PHE A 29 1.32 -6.13 9.40
C PHE A 29 0.57 -6.49 8.11
N VAL A 30 -0.56 -5.83 7.81
CA VAL A 30 -1.31 -6.05 6.56
C VAL A 30 -0.49 -5.59 5.36
N VAL A 31 0.15 -4.41 5.47
CA VAL A 31 1.05 -3.91 4.42
C VAL A 31 2.20 -4.89 4.20
N LYS A 32 2.80 -5.38 5.29
CA LYS A 32 3.90 -6.35 5.26
C LYS A 32 3.48 -7.65 4.59
N ASP A 33 2.33 -8.22 4.95
CA ASP A 33 1.87 -9.51 4.41
C ASP A 33 1.62 -9.44 2.90
N PHE A 34 0.99 -8.37 2.40
CA PHE A 34 0.86 -8.16 0.97
C PHE A 34 2.21 -7.91 0.29
N THR A 35 3.10 -7.17 0.95
CA THR A 35 4.44 -6.92 0.41
C THR A 35 5.21 -8.23 0.23
N ASP A 36 5.23 -9.08 1.26
CA ASP A 36 5.87 -10.40 1.22
C ASP A 36 5.25 -11.29 0.14
N PHE A 37 3.91 -11.32 0.04
CA PHE A 37 3.21 -12.06 -1.00
C PHE A 37 3.70 -11.69 -2.40
N TYR A 38 3.62 -10.41 -2.79
CA TYR A 38 4.03 -10.00 -4.13
C TYR A 38 5.54 -10.13 -4.36
N PHE A 39 6.35 -9.87 -3.31
CA PHE A 39 7.79 -10.04 -3.37
C PHE A 39 8.19 -11.50 -3.68
N TRP A 40 7.54 -12.48 -3.03
CA TRP A 40 7.80 -13.89 -3.29
C TRP A 40 7.35 -14.37 -4.66
N GLN A 41 6.36 -13.73 -5.28
CA GLN A 41 5.97 -14.07 -6.66
C GLN A 41 7.08 -13.79 -7.68
N VAL A 42 7.82 -12.70 -7.46
CA VAL A 42 8.88 -12.24 -8.39
C VAL A 42 10.28 -12.72 -7.97
N ASN A 43 10.41 -13.25 -6.75
CA ASN A 43 11.62 -13.83 -6.16
C ASN A 43 11.26 -15.14 -5.40
N PRO A 44 10.82 -16.21 -6.10
CA PRO A 44 10.30 -17.43 -5.47
C PRO A 44 11.33 -18.14 -4.59
N GLU A 45 12.63 -17.98 -4.85
CA GLU A 45 13.73 -18.48 -4.03
C GLU A 45 13.78 -17.84 -2.63
N MET A 46 13.14 -16.69 -2.45
CA MET A 46 13.03 -16.00 -1.17
C MET A 46 11.72 -16.32 -0.43
N SER A 47 10.89 -17.22 -0.95
CA SER A 47 9.62 -17.62 -0.31
C SER A 47 9.83 -18.10 1.12
N ASN A 48 9.08 -17.53 2.06
CA ASN A 48 9.18 -17.74 3.52
C ASN A 48 10.53 -17.41 4.16
N ASN A 49 11.46 -16.79 3.43
CA ASN A 49 12.74 -16.37 3.97
C ASN A 49 12.69 -14.90 4.42
N SER A 50 13.38 -14.61 5.52
CA SER A 50 13.59 -13.22 5.95
C SER A 50 14.66 -12.55 5.11
N LEU A 51 14.44 -11.27 4.77
CA LEU A 51 15.44 -10.44 4.12
C LEU A 51 16.65 -10.21 5.04
N LYS A 52 17.84 -10.34 4.47
CA LYS A 52 19.11 -9.99 5.12
C LYS A 52 19.55 -8.60 4.66
N SER A 53 20.30 -7.90 5.52
CA SER A 53 20.72 -6.51 5.25
C SER A 53 21.69 -6.38 4.05
N ASP A 54 22.45 -7.42 3.75
CA ASP A 54 23.39 -7.47 2.63
C ASP A 54 22.71 -7.73 1.27
N GLN A 55 21.46 -8.19 1.26
CA GLN A 55 20.66 -8.46 0.07
C GLN A 55 20.07 -7.17 -0.54
N THR A 56 20.95 -6.25 -0.93
CA THR A 56 20.59 -4.87 -1.34
C THR A 56 19.52 -4.84 -2.42
N GLN A 57 19.62 -5.69 -3.45
CA GLN A 57 18.64 -5.75 -4.54
C GLN A 57 17.25 -6.20 -4.05
N TYR A 58 17.17 -7.28 -3.27
CA TYR A 58 15.90 -7.75 -2.72
C TYR A 58 15.28 -6.73 -1.76
N ASN A 59 16.09 -6.06 -0.95
CA ASN A 59 15.60 -4.99 -0.07
C ASN A 59 14.98 -3.85 -0.90
N GLN A 60 15.61 -3.44 -2.01
CA GLN A 60 15.08 -2.39 -2.88
C GLN A 60 13.75 -2.78 -3.53
N GLU A 61 13.64 -4.02 -4.03
CA GLU A 61 12.39 -4.53 -4.61
C GLU A 61 11.27 -4.59 -3.57
N TRP A 62 11.56 -5.12 -2.38
CA TRP A 62 10.58 -5.21 -1.30
C TRP A 62 10.10 -3.84 -0.85
N LEU A 63 11.00 -2.87 -0.68
CA LEU A 63 10.66 -1.49 -0.38
C LEU A 63 9.79 -0.85 -1.48
N ALA A 64 10.14 -1.06 -2.76
CA ALA A 64 9.35 -0.51 -3.87
C ALA A 64 7.92 -1.08 -3.91
N ILE A 65 7.76 -2.38 -3.66
CA ILE A 65 6.44 -3.02 -3.53
C ILE A 65 5.67 -2.41 -2.35
N LYS A 66 6.30 -2.32 -1.17
CA LYS A 66 5.68 -1.76 0.02
C LYS A 66 5.15 -0.35 -0.20
N GLU A 67 5.97 0.54 -0.75
CA GLU A 67 5.57 1.92 -1.05
C GLU A 67 4.40 1.97 -2.03
N THR A 68 4.37 1.07 -3.01
CA THR A 68 3.28 0.98 -4.00
C THR A 68 1.96 0.53 -3.37
N LEU A 69 1.99 -0.24 -2.29
CA LEU A 69 0.79 -0.80 -1.65
C LEU A 69 0.13 0.15 -0.64
N LYS A 70 0.84 1.16 -0.13
CA LYS A 70 0.38 2.02 0.98
C LYS A 70 -0.98 2.68 0.72
N ASP A 71 -1.28 3.05 -0.52
CA ASP A 71 -2.53 3.69 -0.93
C ASP A 71 -3.45 2.76 -1.75
N ARG A 72 -3.06 1.49 -1.94
CA ARG A 72 -3.78 0.51 -2.77
C ARG A 72 -4.41 -0.63 -1.98
N ILE A 73 -4.08 -0.76 -0.70
CA ILE A 73 -4.76 -1.66 0.23
C ILE A 73 -6.04 -0.99 0.71
N ILE A 74 -7.17 -1.64 0.46
CA ILE A 74 -8.47 -1.21 0.98
C ILE A 74 -8.61 -1.79 2.38
N TRP A 75 -8.53 -0.92 3.39
CA TRP A 75 -8.81 -1.24 4.79
C TRP A 75 -10.21 -0.73 5.14
N ARG A 76 -11.16 -1.64 5.36
CA ARG A 76 -12.54 -1.27 5.66
C ARG A 76 -13.05 -1.96 6.91
N LYS A 77 -13.80 -1.23 7.73
CA LYS A 77 -14.57 -1.82 8.83
C LYS A 77 -15.66 -2.70 8.22
N LEU A 78 -15.77 -3.94 8.68
CA LEU A 78 -16.91 -4.79 8.39
C LEU A 78 -18.13 -4.21 9.13
N PRO A 79 -19.32 -4.23 8.51
CA PRO A 79 -20.55 -3.93 9.24
C PRO A 79 -20.65 -4.89 10.42
N SER A 80 -20.88 -4.38 11.63
CA SER A 80 -21.22 -5.26 12.75
C SER A 80 -22.57 -5.91 12.45
N CYS A 81 -22.55 -7.17 12.01
CA CYS A 81 -23.75 -7.97 11.97
C CYS A 81 -24.03 -8.43 13.41
N ASP A 82 -25.00 -7.82 14.10
CA ASP A 82 -25.60 -8.38 15.32
C ASP A 82 -26.44 -9.62 14.95
N SER A 83 -25.78 -10.69 14.51
CA SER A 83 -26.20 -12.09 14.64
C SER A 83 -25.10 -12.96 14.04
N TYR A 84 -24.93 -14.18 14.56
CA TYR A 84 -23.83 -15.12 14.30
C TYR A 84 -22.55 -14.92 15.13
N ALA A 85 -22.74 -14.65 16.43
CA ALA A 85 -21.81 -15.21 17.40
C ALA A 85 -21.95 -16.74 17.39
N GLN A 86 -21.19 -17.45 16.55
CA GLN A 86 -20.69 -18.82 16.76
C GLN A 86 -19.81 -19.19 15.54
N HIS A 87 -18.52 -18.91 15.61
CA HIS A 87 -17.46 -19.85 15.18
C HIS A 87 -16.13 -19.33 15.71
N GLU A 88 -15.62 -20.05 16.71
CA GLU A 88 -14.26 -19.92 17.21
C GLU A 88 -13.28 -20.27 16.09
N ASN A 89 -12.41 -19.32 15.71
CA ASN A 89 -10.95 -19.48 15.69
C ASN A 89 -10.26 -18.43 14.79
N HIS A 90 -9.35 -17.67 15.44
CA HIS A 90 -8.16 -16.96 14.92
C HIS A 90 -8.35 -15.98 13.74
N ALA A 91 -8.30 -14.65 13.91
CA ALA A 91 -7.48 -13.83 14.79
C ALA A 91 -8.22 -12.56 15.26
N ASP A 92 -8.07 -12.26 16.55
CA ASP A 92 -8.13 -10.94 17.20
C ASP A 92 -9.04 -9.86 16.59
N ASP A 93 -10.26 -9.76 17.11
CA ASP A 93 -11.00 -8.53 17.50
C ASP A 93 -11.06 -7.32 16.55
N LEU A 94 -10.67 -7.45 15.29
CA LEU A 94 -10.79 -6.41 14.28
C LEU A 94 -12.00 -6.72 13.42
N ASN A 95 -13.09 -5.99 13.67
CA ASN A 95 -14.26 -5.92 12.80
C ASN A 95 -13.91 -5.22 11.47
N TYR A 96 -12.85 -5.65 10.78
CA TYR A 96 -12.27 -5.06 9.57
C TYR A 96 -11.89 -6.14 8.57
N SER A 97 -12.10 -5.86 7.29
CA SER A 97 -11.63 -6.68 6.16
C SER A 97 -10.60 -5.89 5.37
N TYR A 98 -9.66 -6.61 4.75
CA TYR A 98 -8.63 -6.01 3.91
C TYR A 98 -8.40 -6.81 2.63
N PHE A 99 -8.14 -6.09 1.56
CA PHE A 99 -7.74 -6.66 0.27
C PHE A 99 -6.97 -5.60 -0.53
N VAL A 100 -6.14 -6.05 -1.46
CA VAL A 100 -5.54 -5.16 -2.47
C VAL A 100 -6.53 -5.01 -3.61
N ASN A 101 -6.73 -3.77 -4.08
CA ASN A 101 -7.48 -3.53 -5.31
C ASN A 101 -6.64 -4.01 -6.51
N ASP A 102 -6.79 -5.27 -6.90
CA ASP A 102 -6.01 -5.98 -7.93
C ASP A 102 -6.41 -5.61 -9.37
N ASN A 103 -6.95 -4.41 -9.56
CA ASN A 103 -7.22 -3.88 -10.88
C ASN A 103 -5.92 -3.77 -11.72
N GLN A 104 -6.10 -3.62 -13.04
CA GLN A 104 -4.99 -3.53 -13.98
C GLN A 104 -4.00 -2.41 -13.63
N GLU A 105 -4.45 -1.32 -13.02
CA GLU A 105 -3.58 -0.20 -12.62
C GLU A 105 -2.64 -0.59 -11.48
N THR A 106 -3.17 -1.20 -10.41
CA THR A 106 -2.37 -1.69 -9.28
C THR A 106 -1.40 -2.77 -9.71
N ILE A 107 -1.84 -3.72 -10.52
CA ILE A 107 -0.95 -4.77 -11.05
C ILE A 107 0.17 -4.14 -11.89
N THR A 108 -0.16 -3.17 -12.77
CA THR A 108 0.86 -2.46 -13.55
C THR A 108 1.82 -1.66 -12.67
N ALA A 109 1.33 -1.03 -11.60
CA ALA A 109 2.15 -0.30 -10.65
C ALA A 109 3.14 -1.22 -9.92
N LEU A 110 2.70 -2.39 -9.46
CA LEU A 110 3.54 -3.40 -8.82
C LEU A 110 4.63 -3.93 -9.77
N ILE A 111 4.27 -4.22 -11.02
CA ILE A 111 5.23 -4.67 -12.04
C ILE A 111 6.30 -3.60 -12.27
N ASN A 112 5.89 -2.34 -12.43
CA ASN A 112 6.82 -1.23 -12.64
C ASN A 112 7.71 -1.00 -11.41
N ALA A 113 7.17 -1.12 -10.20
CA ALA A 113 7.93 -0.96 -8.96
C ALA A 113 9.10 -1.95 -8.88
N VAL A 114 8.84 -3.24 -9.14
CA VAL A 114 9.88 -4.28 -9.18
C VAL A 114 10.86 -4.02 -10.32
N PHE A 115 10.35 -3.76 -11.53
CA PHE A 115 11.20 -3.56 -12.70
C PHE A 115 12.17 -2.39 -12.53
N TYR A 116 11.70 -1.23 -12.07
CA TYR A 116 12.59 -0.07 -11.87
C TYR A 116 13.45 -0.17 -10.61
N ALA A 117 13.09 -1.00 -9.62
CA ALA A 117 13.99 -1.35 -8.53
C ALA A 117 15.17 -2.20 -9.01
N ARG A 118 15.00 -3.03 -10.04
CA ARG A 118 16.08 -3.78 -10.72
C ARG A 118 16.89 -2.93 -11.70
N HIS A 119 16.26 -1.88 -12.23
CA HIS A 119 16.84 -1.01 -13.25
C HIS A 119 16.84 0.47 -12.87
N PRO A 120 17.51 0.87 -11.76
CA PRO A 120 17.54 2.25 -11.32
C PRO A 120 18.18 3.21 -12.34
N GLU A 121 19.06 2.70 -13.21
CA GLU A 121 19.69 3.46 -14.30
C GLU A 121 18.69 4.00 -15.33
N LEU A 122 17.51 3.38 -15.44
CA LEU A 122 16.44 3.82 -16.33
C LEU A 122 15.71 5.05 -15.79
N LYS A 123 15.79 5.33 -14.48
CA LYS A 123 15.14 6.48 -13.84
C LYS A 123 13.65 6.60 -14.18
N GLY A 124 12.95 5.47 -14.26
CA GLY A 124 11.51 5.43 -14.58
C GLY A 124 11.16 5.71 -16.05
N ARG A 125 12.15 5.85 -16.95
CA ARG A 125 11.86 6.07 -18.37
C ARG A 125 11.20 4.85 -18.99
N LYS A 126 10.31 5.08 -19.94
CA LYS A 126 9.69 3.99 -20.74
C LYS A 126 10.76 3.14 -21.44
N ILE A 127 10.49 1.84 -21.48
CA ILE A 127 11.25 0.86 -22.26
C ILE A 127 11.04 1.16 -23.75
N LYS A 128 12.12 1.24 -24.52
CA LYS A 128 12.09 1.47 -25.96
C LYS A 128 11.81 0.15 -26.69
N PRO A 129 11.17 0.17 -27.88
CA PRO A 129 10.88 -1.05 -28.64
C PRO A 129 12.11 -1.92 -28.96
N SER A 130 13.29 -1.31 -29.10
CA SER A 130 14.55 -2.01 -29.37
C SER A 130 15.15 -2.68 -28.13
N GLU A 131 14.68 -2.38 -26.92
CA GLU A 131 15.22 -2.90 -25.65
C GLU A 131 14.58 -4.24 -25.30
N THR A 132 14.71 -5.20 -26.20
CA THR A 132 14.01 -6.49 -26.16
C THR A 132 14.27 -7.30 -24.90
N HIS A 133 15.47 -7.19 -24.31
CA HIS A 133 15.79 -7.80 -23.01
C HIS A 133 14.92 -7.24 -21.89
N LEU A 134 14.84 -5.91 -21.77
CA LEU A 134 14.04 -5.23 -20.75
C LEU A 134 12.54 -5.53 -20.93
N ILE A 135 12.06 -5.57 -22.18
CA ILE A 135 10.68 -5.98 -22.49
C ILE A 135 10.41 -7.40 -22.01
N ARG A 136 11.34 -8.34 -22.26
CA ARG A 136 11.20 -9.73 -21.83
C ARG A 136 11.14 -9.84 -20.31
N GLU A 137 12.02 -9.15 -19.60
CA GLU A 137 12.04 -9.15 -18.14
C GLU A 137 10.76 -8.57 -17.55
N TRP A 138 10.32 -7.41 -18.04
CA TRP A 138 9.07 -6.79 -17.60
C TRP A 138 7.87 -7.74 -17.77
N ASN A 139 7.83 -8.49 -18.88
CA ASN A 139 6.79 -9.49 -19.12
C ASN A 139 6.88 -10.69 -18.17
N LEU A 140 8.08 -11.12 -17.76
CA LEU A 140 8.24 -12.19 -16.77
C LEU A 140 7.73 -11.74 -15.40
N ILE A 141 8.07 -10.52 -14.97
CA ILE A 141 7.54 -9.92 -13.73
C ILE A 141 6.00 -9.85 -13.81
N LYS A 142 5.45 -9.40 -14.94
CA LYS A 142 4.00 -9.37 -15.16
C LYS A 142 3.36 -10.73 -14.98
N GLN A 143 3.94 -11.78 -15.55
CA GLN A 143 3.45 -13.14 -15.42
C GLN A 143 3.44 -13.56 -13.95
N SER A 144 4.56 -13.40 -13.23
CA SER A 144 4.66 -13.70 -11.81
C SER A 144 3.58 -13.01 -10.96
N VAL A 145 3.44 -11.68 -11.09
CA VAL A 145 2.48 -10.90 -10.29
C VAL A 145 1.03 -11.23 -10.63
N SER A 146 0.74 -11.59 -11.88
CA SER A 146 -0.64 -11.87 -12.34
C SER A 146 -1.06 -13.33 -12.17
N SER A 147 -0.14 -14.22 -11.77
CA SER A 147 -0.39 -15.68 -11.71
C SER A 147 -1.25 -16.12 -10.52
N TYR A 148 -1.37 -15.27 -9.50
CA TYR A 148 -2.08 -15.60 -8.26
C TYR A 148 -3.13 -14.53 -7.97
N SER A 149 -4.37 -14.77 -8.41
CA SER A 149 -5.52 -14.08 -7.81
C SER A 149 -5.70 -14.62 -6.39
N TRP A 150 -5.87 -13.74 -5.40
CA TRP A 150 -6.23 -14.14 -4.05
C TRP A 150 -7.56 -14.93 -4.11
N CYS A 151 -7.52 -16.22 -3.76
CA CYS A 151 -8.72 -17.05 -3.59
C CYS A 151 -9.43 -16.69 -2.29
#